data_AF-A0A7J6VFY5-F1
#
_entry.id   AF-A0A7J6VFY5-F1
#
_cell.length_a   1.000
_cell.length_b   1.000
_cell.length_c   1.000
_cell.angle_alpha   90.00
_cell.angle_beta   90.00
_cell.angle_gamma   90.00
#
_symmetry.space_group_name_H-M   'P 1'
#
loop_
_entity.id
_entity.type
_entity.pdbx_description
1 polymer ?
#
loop_
_entity_poly.entity_id
_entity_poly.type
_entity_poly.pdbx_seq_one_letter_code
_entity_poly.pdbx_strand_id
1 'polypeptide(L)'
;MSKEPVQPSAVGGGKTVDFGRTFKYLMATQILSRGIPFIFNSWIVRHLTEKDYALYAVQFHLLVTCILFLSREGFRRACLRADIKCDGASFEENAVKLLKVAWMTIPFGVIITFASCIFLFWWQQLRLSDSYGQAIIIHGLACILELLAEPLYILSQNLVLLKLRLIVESAATLLRCMTTYILMVRHIHLEKEIVFAFSQTAYGACIFLGYWGYFLTFRIIRSSHLFPFR
;
A
#
# COMPACT_ATOMS: atom_id res chain seq x y z
N MET A 1 -36.20 28.35 -52.74
CA MET A 1 -35.57 27.02 -52.74
C MET A 1 -34.53 27.04 -53.85
N SER A 2 -33.34 27.58 -53.61
CA SER A 2 -32.18 26.78 -53.22
C SER A 2 -31.08 27.70 -52.66
N LYS A 3 -30.43 27.29 -51.57
CA LYS A 3 -29.30 27.97 -50.91
C LYS A 3 -27.98 27.39 -51.45
N GLU A 4 -27.00 28.24 -51.70
CA GLU A 4 -25.58 27.92 -51.61
C GLU A 4 -25.01 28.59 -50.33
N PRO A 5 -23.78 28.32 -49.86
CA PRO A 5 -22.81 27.23 -50.11
C PRO A 5 -22.30 26.62 -48.77
N VAL A 6 -21.22 25.81 -48.80
CA VAL A 6 -20.15 25.61 -47.77
C VAL A 6 -19.71 24.14 -47.71
N GLN A 7 -18.55 23.86 -48.31
CA GLN A 7 -17.71 22.71 -47.97
C GLN A 7 -17.22 22.85 -46.52
N PRO A 8 -17.23 21.79 -45.71
CA PRO A 8 -16.38 21.74 -44.53
C PRO A 8 -14.97 21.28 -44.94
N SER A 9 -14.02 22.20 -44.84
CA SER A 9 -12.59 21.88 -44.78
C SER A 9 -12.28 21.04 -43.53
N ALA A 10 -11.44 20.03 -43.73
CA ALA A 10 -10.45 19.47 -42.80
C ALA A 10 -10.72 19.58 -41.28
N VAL A 11 -11.13 18.47 -40.65
CA VAL A 11 -10.66 18.09 -39.30
C VAL A 11 -10.61 16.57 -39.22
N GLY A 12 -9.42 16.00 -39.02
CA GLY A 12 -9.28 14.56 -38.79
C GLY A 12 -7.87 13.98 -38.88
N GLY A 13 -6.86 14.77 -39.26
CA GLY A 13 -5.46 14.39 -39.04
C GLY A 13 -5.11 14.53 -37.56
N GLY A 14 -5.09 13.43 -36.81
CA GLY A 14 -4.64 13.49 -35.40
C GLY A 14 -5.09 12.37 -34.45
N LYS A 15 -5.52 11.19 -34.91
CA LYS A 15 -5.93 10.08 -33.99
C LYS A 15 -5.04 8.83 -34.01
N THR A 16 -3.99 8.81 -34.84
CA THR A 16 -3.07 7.66 -34.99
C THR A 16 -1.70 7.85 -34.34
N VAL A 17 -1.36 9.09 -33.96
CA VAL A 17 -0.43 9.36 -32.85
C VAL A 17 -1.29 9.15 -31.60
N ASP A 18 -1.22 8.10 -30.79
CA ASP A 18 -0.05 7.33 -30.41
C ASP A 18 -0.51 5.99 -29.77
N PHE A 19 -1.41 5.21 -30.37
CA PHE A 19 -1.82 3.93 -29.74
C PHE A 19 -0.61 3.02 -29.52
N GLY A 20 0.28 2.93 -30.52
CA GLY A 20 1.54 2.18 -30.42
C GLY A 20 2.53 2.78 -29.41
N ARG A 21 2.69 4.11 -29.34
CA ARG A 21 3.59 4.71 -28.34
C ARG A 21 2.98 4.64 -26.94
N THR A 22 1.70 4.93 -26.76
CA THR A 22 0.97 4.77 -25.49
C THR A 22 1.02 3.34 -24.99
N PHE A 23 0.80 2.36 -25.88
CA PHE A 23 0.97 0.94 -25.55
C PHE A 23 2.40 0.62 -25.14
N LYS A 24 3.41 1.10 -25.88
CA LYS A 24 4.83 0.95 -25.50
C LYS A 24 5.14 1.60 -24.15
N TYR A 25 4.62 2.79 -23.87
CA TYR A 25 4.80 3.48 -22.58
C TYR A 25 4.13 2.73 -21.43
N LEU A 26 2.90 2.23 -21.63
CA LEU A 26 2.19 1.45 -20.62
C LEU A 26 2.87 0.10 -20.36
N MET A 27 3.27 -0.61 -21.42
CA MET A 27 4.06 -1.85 -21.31
C MET A 27 5.38 -1.60 -20.61
N ALA A 28 6.13 -0.57 -21.02
CA ALA A 28 7.39 -0.20 -20.39
C ALA A 28 7.20 0.12 -18.91
N THR A 29 6.16 0.88 -18.55
CA THR A 29 5.87 1.23 -17.16
C THR A 29 5.50 -0.01 -16.32
N GLN A 30 4.73 -0.95 -16.88
CA GLN A 30 4.37 -2.21 -16.19
C GLN A 30 5.58 -3.14 -16.03
N ILE A 31 6.42 -3.26 -17.07
CA ILE A 31 7.66 -4.04 -16.99
C ILE A 31 8.61 -3.41 -15.98
N LEU A 32 8.77 -2.09 -16.00
CA LEU A 32 9.72 -1.39 -15.15
C LEU A 32 9.28 -1.41 -13.68
N SER A 33 7.99 -1.19 -13.40
CA SER A 33 7.45 -1.24 -12.04
C SER A 33 7.54 -2.63 -11.39
N ARG A 34 7.61 -3.71 -12.17
CA ARG A 34 7.77 -5.09 -11.66
C ARG A 34 9.20 -5.63 -11.77
N GLY A 35 9.92 -5.21 -12.81
CA GLY A 35 11.30 -5.60 -13.08
C GLY A 35 12.29 -4.94 -12.12
N ILE A 36 12.08 -3.67 -11.77
CA ILE A 36 12.94 -2.98 -10.81
C ILE A 36 12.92 -3.70 -9.44
N PRO A 37 11.77 -3.98 -8.80
CA PRO A 37 11.75 -4.74 -7.55
C PRO A 37 12.39 -6.12 -7.66
N PHE A 38 12.25 -6.80 -8.80
CA PHE A 38 12.87 -8.10 -9.03
C PHE A 38 14.41 -8.02 -9.01
N ILE A 39 14.98 -7.02 -9.71
CA ILE A 39 16.43 -6.80 -9.72
C ILE A 39 16.92 -6.43 -8.32
N PHE A 40 16.22 -5.54 -7.61
CA PHE A 40 16.57 -5.18 -6.24
C PHE A 40 16.46 -6.36 -5.28
N ASN A 41 15.39 -7.14 -5.31
CA ASN A 41 15.27 -8.35 -4.49
C ASN A 41 16.41 -9.33 -4.77
N SER A 42 16.76 -9.53 -6.04
CA SER A 42 17.89 -10.40 -6.42
C SER A 42 19.23 -9.86 -5.91
N TRP A 43 19.43 -8.55 -5.95
CA TRP A 43 20.63 -7.89 -5.45
C TRP A 43 20.74 -7.97 -3.92
N ILE A 44 19.63 -7.75 -3.22
CA ILE A 44 19.51 -7.85 -1.76
C ILE A 44 19.91 -9.26 -1.29
N VAL A 45 19.40 -10.31 -1.96
CA VAL A 45 19.74 -11.71 -1.64
C VAL A 45 21.25 -11.98 -1.78
N ARG A 46 21.91 -11.36 -2.76
CA ARG A 46 23.36 -11.55 -2.98
C ARG A 46 24.25 -10.80 -1.98
N HIS A 47 23.77 -9.71 -1.40
CA HIS A 47 24.54 -8.90 -0.42
C HIS A 47 24.24 -9.29 1.03
N LEU A 48 23.22 -10.11 1.27
CA LEU A 48 22.90 -10.65 2.58
C LEU A 48 23.61 -11.98 2.83
N THR A 49 24.05 -12.16 4.06
CA THR A 49 24.49 -13.47 4.52
C THR A 49 23.25 -14.36 4.73
N GLU A 50 23.41 -15.68 4.59
CA GLU A 50 22.32 -16.67 4.70
C GLU A 50 21.48 -16.48 5.98
N LYS A 51 22.15 -16.18 7.10
CA LYS A 51 21.51 -15.94 8.40
C LYS A 51 20.62 -14.69 8.41
N ASP A 52 21.13 -13.57 7.90
CA ASP A 52 20.39 -12.29 7.87
C ASP A 52 19.21 -12.37 6.89
N TYR A 53 19.39 -13.08 5.77
CA TYR A 53 18.32 -13.33 4.82
C TYR A 53 17.21 -14.17 5.44
N ALA A 54 17.54 -15.22 6.19
CA ALA A 54 16.55 -16.06 6.87
C ALA A 54 15.75 -15.24 7.91
N LEU A 55 16.42 -14.39 8.70
CA LEU A 55 15.76 -13.49 9.64
C LEU A 55 14.77 -12.55 8.92
N TYR A 56 15.21 -11.90 7.84
CA TYR A 56 14.36 -10.98 7.08
C TYR A 56 13.20 -11.67 6.34
N ALA A 57 13.51 -12.65 5.49
CA ALA A 57 12.57 -13.27 4.57
C ALA A 57 11.58 -14.20 5.27
N VAL A 58 11.96 -14.75 6.43
CA VAL A 58 11.11 -15.66 7.20
C VAL A 58 10.55 -14.93 8.41
N GLN A 59 11.37 -14.51 9.36
CA GLN A 59 10.86 -14.05 10.66
C GLN A 59 10.11 -12.72 10.56
N PHE A 60 10.75 -11.67 10.04
CA PHE A 60 10.10 -10.35 9.93
C PHE A 60 8.96 -10.36 8.91
N HIS A 61 9.14 -11.03 7.78
CA HIS A 61 8.09 -11.14 6.78
C HIS A 61 6.86 -11.91 7.30
N LEU A 62 7.05 -13.04 8.00
CA LEU A 62 5.95 -13.79 8.60
C LEU A 62 5.28 -12.98 9.71
N LEU A 63 6.05 -12.30 10.56
CA LEU A 63 5.50 -11.46 11.62
C LEU A 63 4.56 -10.40 11.06
N VAL A 64 5.05 -9.59 10.13
CA VAL A 64 4.29 -8.53 9.49
C VAL A 64 3.06 -9.11 8.77
N THR A 65 3.26 -10.13 7.93
CA THR A 65 2.14 -10.73 7.17
C THR A 65 1.10 -11.35 8.09
N CYS A 66 1.50 -12.01 9.18
CA CYS A 66 0.60 -12.62 10.14
C CYS A 66 -0.24 -11.57 10.88
N ILE A 67 0.40 -10.52 11.42
CA ILE A 67 -0.28 -9.41 12.11
C ILE A 67 -1.32 -8.78 11.18
N LEU A 68 -0.92 -8.47 9.95
CA LEU A 68 -1.76 -7.77 8.98
C LEU A 68 -2.88 -8.66 8.43
N PHE A 69 -2.61 -9.94 8.23
CA PHE A 69 -3.61 -10.91 7.80
C PHE A 69 -4.67 -11.13 8.88
N LEU A 70 -4.24 -11.39 10.11
CA LEU A 70 -5.14 -11.62 11.24
C LEU A 70 -6.02 -10.40 11.52
N SER A 71 -5.46 -9.21 11.39
CA SER A 71 -6.17 -7.96 11.68
C SER A 71 -7.15 -7.54 10.60
N ARG A 72 -6.84 -7.73 9.31
CA ARG A 72 -7.57 -7.08 8.22
C ARG A 72 -8.37 -8.00 7.32
N GLU A 73 -7.96 -9.27 7.17
CA GLU A 73 -8.54 -10.15 6.15
C GLU A 73 -10.01 -10.46 6.41
N GLY A 74 -10.40 -10.62 7.68
CA GLY A 74 -11.81 -10.80 8.07
C GLY A 74 -12.68 -9.61 7.64
N PHE A 75 -12.20 -8.38 7.88
CA PHE A 75 -12.89 -7.16 7.51
C PHE A 75 -12.94 -6.97 5.99
N ARG A 76 -11.83 -7.21 5.28
CA ARG A 76 -11.81 -7.17 3.80
C ARG A 76 -12.88 -8.07 3.20
N ARG A 77 -13.01 -9.30 3.68
CA ARG A 77 -14.01 -10.27 3.20
C ARG A 77 -15.44 -9.88 3.56
N ALA A 78 -15.66 -9.38 4.78
CA ALA A 78 -16.99 -8.94 5.22
C ALA A 78 -17.45 -7.71 4.41
N CYS A 79 -16.57 -6.73 4.25
CA CYS A 79 -16.82 -5.50 3.51
C CYS A 79 -17.03 -5.75 2.02
N LEU A 80 -16.29 -6.67 1.39
CA LEU A 80 -16.45 -6.99 -0.03
C LEU A 80 -17.82 -7.61 -0.37
N ARG A 81 -18.48 -8.25 0.61
CA ARG A 81 -19.81 -8.85 0.44
C ARG A 81 -20.95 -7.83 0.65
N ALA A 82 -20.67 -6.69 1.26
CA ALA A 82 -21.66 -5.64 1.47
C ALA A 82 -21.89 -4.90 0.14
N ASP A 83 -22.80 -5.42 -0.67
CA ASP A 83 -23.13 -4.88 -1.99
C ASP A 83 -23.61 -3.42 -1.88
N ILE A 84 -22.84 -2.49 -2.44
CA ILE A 84 -23.22 -1.07 -2.49
C ILE A 84 -24.16 -0.90 -3.68
N LYS A 85 -25.47 -0.94 -3.44
CA LYS A 85 -26.44 -0.53 -4.46
C LYS A 85 -26.21 0.94 -4.83
N CYS A 86 -25.82 1.15 -6.10
CA CYS A 86 -25.69 2.46 -6.74
C CYS A 86 -27.07 3.06 -7.02
N ASP A 87 -27.76 3.53 -5.98
CA ASP A 87 -28.73 4.60 -6.10
C ASP A 87 -28.11 5.83 -5.44
N GLY A 88 -28.09 6.98 -6.12
CA GLY A 88 -27.14 8.06 -5.85
C GLY A 88 -27.11 8.56 -4.39
N ALA A 89 -28.26 8.55 -3.70
CA ALA A 89 -28.37 8.92 -2.28
C ALA A 89 -28.00 7.76 -1.33
N SER A 90 -28.27 6.50 -1.71
CA SER A 90 -27.92 5.32 -0.89
C SER A 90 -26.44 4.96 -0.99
N PHE A 91 -25.76 5.34 -2.07
CA PHE A 91 -24.34 5.06 -2.26
C PHE A 91 -23.46 5.69 -1.17
N GLU A 92 -23.65 6.98 -0.86
CA GLU A 92 -22.85 7.67 0.17
C GLU A 92 -23.15 7.10 1.56
N GLU A 93 -24.42 6.82 1.87
CA GLU A 93 -24.82 6.21 3.14
C GLU A 93 -24.21 4.81 3.32
N ASN A 94 -24.22 3.99 2.28
CA ASN A 94 -23.62 2.65 2.29
C ASN A 94 -22.10 2.70 2.40
N ALA A 95 -21.44 3.64 1.70
CA ALA A 95 -20.01 3.85 1.82
C ALA A 95 -19.60 4.30 3.23
N VAL A 96 -20.40 5.15 3.90
CA VAL A 96 -20.15 5.56 5.28
C VAL A 96 -20.35 4.41 6.26
N LYS A 97 -21.38 3.57 6.07
CA LYS A 97 -21.58 2.34 6.88
C LYS A 97 -20.38 1.39 6.73
N LEU A 98 -19.93 1.18 5.49
CA LEU A 98 -18.74 0.38 5.19
C LEU A 98 -17.50 0.95 5.87
N LEU A 99 -17.30 2.27 5.78
CA LEU A 99 -16.16 2.95 6.39
C LEU A 99 -16.18 2.84 7.91
N LYS A 100 -17.35 2.95 8.56
CA LYS A 100 -17.51 2.73 10.00
C LYS A 100 -17.08 1.33 10.42
N VAL A 101 -17.50 0.30 9.67
CA VAL A 101 -17.08 -1.09 9.91
C VAL A 101 -15.58 -1.26 9.65
N ALA A 102 -15.07 -0.69 8.56
CA ALA A 102 -13.65 -0.76 8.22
C ALA A 102 -12.77 -0.03 9.24
N TRP A 103 -13.25 1.03 9.88
CA TRP A 103 -12.54 1.74 10.94
C TRP A 103 -12.34 0.89 12.19
N MET A 104 -13.20 -0.10 12.44
CA MET A 104 -13.02 -1.08 13.53
C MET A 104 -11.82 -2.00 13.31
N THR A 105 -11.31 -2.09 12.07
CA THR A 105 -10.08 -2.82 11.75
C THR A 105 -8.86 -2.21 12.46
N ILE A 106 -8.84 -0.88 12.66
CA ILE A 106 -7.72 -0.17 13.30
C ILE A 106 -7.54 -0.58 14.77
N PRO A 107 -8.53 -0.41 15.67
CA PRO A 107 -8.35 -0.80 17.06
C PRO A 107 -8.04 -2.30 17.21
N PHE A 108 -8.70 -3.14 16.40
CA PHE A 108 -8.46 -4.58 16.42
C PHE A 108 -7.02 -4.92 15.99
N GLY A 109 -6.52 -4.32 14.92
CA GLY A 109 -5.16 -4.59 14.47
C GLY A 109 -4.09 -3.96 15.37
N VAL A 110 -4.36 -2.83 16.05
CA VAL A 110 -3.45 -2.28 17.07
C VAL A 110 -3.32 -3.25 18.24
N ILE A 111 -4.44 -3.81 18.72
CA ILE A 111 -4.43 -4.82 19.80
C ILE A 111 -3.63 -6.05 19.38
N ILE A 112 -3.87 -6.58 18.17
CA ILE A 112 -3.11 -7.72 17.64
C ILE A 112 -1.62 -7.40 17.54
N THR A 113 -1.26 -6.23 16.98
CA THR A 113 0.15 -5.82 16.82
C THR A 113 0.84 -5.77 18.17
N PHE A 114 0.21 -5.15 19.18
CA PHE A 114 0.77 -5.04 20.52
C PHE A 114 0.89 -6.41 21.19
N ALA A 115 -0.14 -7.26 21.07
CA ALA A 115 -0.12 -8.63 21.58
C ALA A 115 0.99 -9.46 20.94
N SER A 116 1.18 -9.37 19.61
CA SER A 116 2.25 -10.04 18.88
C SER A 116 3.63 -9.54 19.31
N CYS A 117 3.83 -8.23 19.48
CA CYS A 117 5.08 -7.70 20.00
C CYS A 117 5.38 -8.24 21.42
N ILE A 118 4.43 -8.14 22.35
CA ILE A 118 4.60 -8.67 23.72
C ILE A 118 4.91 -10.16 23.71
N PHE A 119 4.16 -10.94 22.93
CA PHE A 119 4.37 -12.38 22.80
C PHE A 119 5.79 -12.70 22.32
N LEU A 120 6.30 -11.97 21.32
CA LEU A 120 7.67 -12.17 20.84
C LEU A 120 8.72 -11.79 21.88
N PHE A 121 8.55 -10.67 22.58
CA PHE A 121 9.45 -10.27 23.66
C PHE A 121 9.49 -11.31 24.78
N TRP A 122 8.35 -11.88 25.13
CA TRP A 122 8.25 -12.94 26.13
C TRP A 122 8.87 -14.26 25.65
N TRP A 123 8.53 -14.70 24.43
CA TRP A 123 9.00 -15.96 23.87
C TRP A 123 10.52 -15.98 23.65
N GLN A 124 11.10 -14.88 23.15
CA GLN A 124 12.52 -14.77 22.83
C GLN A 124 13.35 -14.17 23.99
N GLN A 125 12.72 -13.79 25.11
CA GLN A 125 13.34 -13.09 26.24
C GLN A 125 14.24 -11.90 25.84
N LEU A 126 13.77 -11.12 24.87
CA LEU A 126 14.54 -10.01 24.30
C LEU A 126 14.55 -8.80 25.23
N ARG A 127 15.65 -8.05 25.20
CA ARG A 127 15.74 -6.74 25.84
C ARG A 127 15.55 -5.65 24.77
N LEU A 128 14.91 -4.53 25.13
CA LEU A 128 14.77 -3.37 24.24
C LEU A 128 16.11 -2.77 23.78
N SER A 129 17.20 -3.05 24.50
CA SER A 129 18.55 -2.63 24.13
C SER A 129 19.15 -3.44 22.98
N ASP A 130 18.52 -4.56 22.60
CA ASP A 130 18.99 -5.42 21.51
C ASP A 130 18.48 -4.91 20.16
N SER A 131 19.32 -4.97 19.13
CA SER A 131 19.02 -4.48 17.78
C SER A 131 17.83 -5.22 17.17
N TYR A 132 17.72 -6.51 17.46
CA TYR A 132 16.61 -7.35 17.01
C TYR A 132 15.28 -6.92 17.67
N GLY A 133 15.30 -6.58 18.96
CA GLY A 133 14.14 -6.03 19.67
C GLY A 133 13.68 -4.68 19.11
N GLN A 134 14.63 -3.81 18.74
CA GLN A 134 14.32 -2.54 18.07
C GLN A 134 13.70 -2.76 16.70
N ALA A 135 14.21 -3.72 15.92
CA ALA A 135 13.66 -4.07 14.61
C ALA A 135 12.19 -4.55 14.71
N ILE A 136 11.85 -5.36 15.72
CA ILE A 136 10.47 -5.81 15.97
C ILE A 136 9.53 -4.62 16.23
N ILE A 137 9.95 -3.67 17.07
CA ILE A 137 9.13 -2.49 17.39
C ILE A 137 8.90 -1.64 16.14
N ILE A 138 9.95 -1.40 15.35
CA ILE A 138 9.86 -0.65 14.09
C ILE A 138 8.93 -1.37 13.10
N HIS A 139 9.02 -2.70 12.98
CA HIS A 139 8.09 -3.49 12.18
C HIS A 139 6.65 -3.40 12.69
N GLY A 140 6.44 -3.37 14.01
CA GLY A 140 5.13 -3.13 14.61
C GLY A 140 4.56 -1.75 14.25
N LEU A 141 5.39 -0.70 14.30
CA LEU A 141 5.00 0.64 13.84
C LEU A 141 4.65 0.66 12.34
N ALA A 142 5.42 -0.05 11.51
CA ALA A 142 5.11 -0.19 10.09
C ALA A 142 3.76 -0.88 9.87
N CYS A 143 3.44 -1.92 10.67
CA CYS A 143 2.14 -2.58 10.63
C CYS A 143 1.00 -1.62 10.98
N ILE A 144 1.18 -0.76 11.99
CA ILE A 144 0.19 0.26 12.37
C ILE A 144 -0.03 1.27 11.23
N LEU A 145 1.04 1.74 10.59
CA LEU A 145 0.91 2.65 9.43
C LEU A 145 0.11 2.02 8.29
N GLU A 146 0.39 0.76 7.96
CA GLU A 146 -0.39 0.05 6.95
C GLU A 146 -1.85 -0.18 7.37
N LEU A 147 -2.09 -0.41 8.66
CA LEU A 147 -3.43 -0.59 9.21
C LEU A 147 -4.27 0.70 9.15
N LEU A 148 -3.64 1.86 9.33
CA LEU A 148 -4.30 3.17 9.17
C LEU A 148 -4.74 3.43 7.73
N ALA A 149 -4.02 2.87 6.75
CA ALA A 149 -4.38 2.95 5.33
C ALA A 149 -5.53 2.00 4.94
N GLU A 150 -5.79 1.00 5.79
CA GLU A 150 -6.73 -0.09 5.52
C GLU A 150 -8.18 0.33 5.25
N PRO A 151 -8.82 1.21 6.04
CA PRO A 151 -10.20 1.59 5.77
C PRO A 151 -10.36 2.26 4.40
N LEU A 152 -9.40 3.09 4.00
CA LEU A 152 -9.37 3.71 2.68
C LEU A 152 -9.08 2.69 1.58
N TYR A 153 -8.22 1.71 1.87
CA TYR A 153 -7.97 0.60 0.96
C TYR A 153 -9.25 -0.21 0.68
N ILE A 154 -9.96 -0.63 1.73
CA ILE A 154 -11.23 -1.38 1.63
C ILE A 154 -12.28 -0.59 0.84
N LEU A 155 -12.39 0.71 1.13
CA LEU A 155 -13.26 1.60 0.38
C LEU A 155 -12.87 1.65 -1.10
N SER A 156 -11.59 1.87 -1.42
CA SER A 156 -11.10 1.92 -2.81
C SER A 156 -11.37 0.62 -3.59
N GLN A 157 -11.32 -0.54 -2.90
CA GLN A 157 -11.65 -1.83 -3.50
C GLN A 157 -13.14 -1.97 -3.80
N ASN A 158 -14.01 -1.54 -2.89
CA ASN A 158 -15.47 -1.55 -3.11
C ASN A 158 -15.88 -0.60 -4.25
N LEU A 159 -15.13 0.49 -4.44
CA LEU A 159 -15.31 1.42 -5.57
C LEU A 159 -14.64 0.94 -6.87
N VAL A 160 -14.04 -0.24 -6.89
CA VAL A 160 -13.36 -0.84 -8.06
C VAL A 160 -12.24 0.06 -8.62
N LEU A 161 -11.56 0.81 -7.74
CA LEU A 161 -10.43 1.69 -8.09
C LEU A 161 -9.11 0.91 -8.21
N LEU A 162 -9.10 -0.12 -9.06
CA LEU A 162 -7.95 -1.03 -9.23
C LEU A 162 -6.69 -0.32 -9.73
N LYS A 163 -6.83 0.76 -10.50
CA LYS A 163 -5.70 1.57 -10.99
C LYS A 163 -4.96 2.25 -9.84
N LEU A 164 -5.69 2.83 -8.88
CA LEU A 164 -5.09 3.46 -7.71
C LEU A 164 -4.28 2.45 -6.89
N ARG A 165 -4.90 1.29 -6.62
CA ARG A 165 -4.24 0.20 -5.92
C ARG A 165 -2.93 -0.19 -6.59
N LEU A 166 -2.94 -0.40 -7.91
CA LEU A 166 -1.74 -0.79 -8.64
C LEU A 166 -0.64 0.28 -8.54
N ILE A 167 -0.99 1.56 -8.66
CA ILE A 167 -0.01 2.66 -8.60
C ILE A 167 0.58 2.79 -7.19
N VAL A 168 -0.26 2.80 -6.15
CA VAL A 168 0.19 2.95 -4.76
C VAL A 168 1.01 1.75 -4.30
N GLU A 169 0.57 0.52 -4.63
CA GLU A 169 1.29 -0.71 -4.28
C GLU A 169 2.66 -0.80 -4.97
N SER A 170 2.70 -0.47 -6.26
CA SER A 170 3.97 -0.48 -7.01
C SER A 170 4.90 0.64 -6.53
N ALA A 171 4.39 1.84 -6.27
CA ALA A 171 5.18 2.93 -5.71
C ALA A 171 5.75 2.58 -4.32
N ALA A 172 4.94 1.98 -3.44
CA ALA A 172 5.39 1.55 -2.12
C ALA A 172 6.46 0.46 -2.21
N THR A 173 6.28 -0.52 -3.10
CA THR A 173 7.26 -1.59 -3.34
C THR A 173 8.58 -1.02 -3.89
N LEU A 174 8.50 -0.09 -4.85
CA LEU A 174 9.67 0.59 -5.38
C LEU A 174 10.39 1.40 -4.29
N LEU A 175 9.64 2.14 -3.47
CA LEU A 175 10.21 2.92 -2.37
C LEU A 175 10.92 2.01 -1.36
N ARG A 176 10.32 0.87 -0.99
CA ARG A 176 10.95 -0.13 -0.13
C ARG A 176 12.31 -0.59 -0.69
N CYS A 177 12.33 -0.95 -1.97
CA CYS A 177 13.56 -1.39 -2.65
C CYS A 177 14.61 -0.27 -2.66
N MET A 178 14.22 0.97 -2.98
CA MET A 178 15.11 2.13 -2.99
C MET A 178 15.66 2.45 -1.60
N THR A 179 14.81 2.47 -0.58
CA THR A 179 15.22 2.69 0.82
C THR A 179 16.21 1.63 1.27
N THR A 180 15.95 0.35 0.96
CA THR A 180 16.85 -0.76 1.32
C THR A 180 18.20 -0.62 0.63
N TYR A 181 18.20 -0.28 -0.67
CA TYR A 181 19.43 -0.06 -1.44
C TYR A 181 20.24 1.12 -0.92
N ILE A 182 19.61 2.28 -0.71
CA ILE A 182 20.28 3.49 -0.23
C ILE A 182 20.90 3.26 1.16
N LEU A 183 20.18 2.59 2.06
CA LEU A 183 20.69 2.26 3.40
C LEU A 183 21.86 1.28 3.35
N MET A 184 21.80 0.26 2.50
CA MET A 184 22.90 -0.69 2.29
C MET A 184 24.15 -0.02 1.69
N VAL A 185 24.00 0.83 0.67
CA VAL A 185 25.13 1.47 -0.01
C VAL A 185 25.78 2.56 0.84
N ARG A 186 25.01 3.26 1.69
CA ARG A 186 25.56 4.32 2.55
C ARG A 186 26.45 3.81 3.69
N HIS A 187 26.75 2.50 3.75
CA HIS A 187 27.57 1.88 4.80
C HIS A 187 27.23 2.40 6.19
N ILE A 188 25.94 2.63 6.47
CA ILE A 188 25.56 3.05 7.80
C ILE A 188 25.86 1.86 8.70
N HIS A 189 26.62 2.06 9.77
CA HIS A 189 26.90 1.06 10.82
C HIS A 189 25.63 0.60 11.58
N LEU A 190 24.46 0.68 10.95
CA LEU A 190 23.21 0.11 11.43
C LEU A 190 23.21 -1.39 11.18
N GLU A 191 22.75 -2.14 12.17
CA GLU A 191 22.44 -3.56 12.01
C GLU A 191 21.48 -3.76 10.84
N LYS A 192 21.73 -4.81 10.04
CA LYS A 192 20.96 -5.08 8.82
C LYS A 192 19.47 -5.26 9.11
N GLU A 193 19.15 -5.76 10.30
CA GLU A 193 17.78 -5.91 10.83
C GLU A 193 17.02 -4.58 10.86
N ILE A 194 17.66 -3.52 11.33
CA ILE A 194 17.06 -2.18 11.44
C ILE A 194 16.86 -1.58 10.04
N VAL A 195 17.78 -1.84 9.11
CA VAL A 195 17.66 -1.42 7.70
C VAL A 195 16.39 -2.00 7.06
N PHE A 196 16.11 -3.28 7.31
CA PHE A 196 14.89 -3.92 6.81
C PHE A 196 13.62 -3.42 7.49
N ALA A 197 13.68 -3.14 8.79
CA ALA A 197 12.55 -2.57 9.51
C ALA A 197 12.21 -1.16 8.99
N PHE A 198 13.23 -0.35 8.68
CA PHE A 198 13.05 0.97 8.10
C PHE A 198 12.48 0.91 6.68
N SER A 199 12.90 -0.06 5.86
CA SER A 199 12.33 -0.22 4.53
C SER A 199 10.86 -0.68 4.56
N GLN A 200 10.47 -1.54 5.50
CA GLN A 200 9.05 -1.84 5.76
C GLN A 200 8.28 -0.59 6.20
N THR A 201 8.88 0.25 7.05
CA THR A 201 8.24 1.49 7.50
C THR A 201 8.03 2.46 6.33
N ALA A 202 9.02 2.59 5.44
CA ALA A 202 8.89 3.39 4.23
C ALA A 202 7.79 2.86 3.30
N TYR A 203 7.68 1.53 3.15
CA TYR A 203 6.57 0.90 2.44
C TYR A 203 5.22 1.27 3.05
N GLY A 204 5.05 1.07 4.37
CA GLY A 204 3.79 1.37 5.07
C GLY A 204 3.43 2.85 5.03
N ALA A 205 4.41 3.75 5.16
CA ALA A 205 4.22 5.18 5.03
C ALA A 205 3.78 5.58 3.61
N CYS A 206 4.34 4.97 2.56
CA CYS A 206 3.94 5.23 1.19
C CYS A 206 2.50 4.75 0.92
N ILE A 207 2.13 3.57 1.41
CA ILE A 207 0.75 3.08 1.34
C ILE A 207 -0.19 4.07 2.04
N PHE A 208 0.12 4.47 3.28
CA PHE A 208 -0.67 5.41 4.05
C PHE A 208 -0.85 6.76 3.32
N LEU A 209 0.26 7.39 2.92
CA LEU A 209 0.23 8.68 2.23
C LEU A 209 -0.44 8.58 0.86
N GLY A 210 -0.27 7.47 0.13
CA GLY A 210 -0.84 7.25 -1.19
C GLY A 210 -2.37 7.21 -1.15
N TYR A 211 -2.94 6.41 -0.24
CA TYR A 211 -4.40 6.35 -0.09
C TYR A 211 -4.96 7.65 0.52
N TRP A 212 -4.34 8.16 1.58
CA TRP A 212 -4.82 9.36 2.24
C TRP A 212 -4.75 10.58 1.32
N GLY A 213 -3.65 10.74 0.60
CA GLY A 213 -3.45 11.81 -0.39
C GLY A 213 -4.43 11.75 -1.54
N TYR A 214 -4.71 10.55 -2.08
CA TYR A 214 -5.69 10.40 -3.16
C TYR A 214 -7.11 10.80 -2.70
N PHE A 215 -7.57 10.28 -1.57
CA PHE A 215 -8.92 10.56 -1.08
C PHE A 215 -9.11 12.01 -0.62
N LEU A 216 -8.08 12.65 -0.07
CA LEU A 216 -8.10 14.09 0.23
C LEU A 216 -8.16 14.96 -1.03
N THR A 217 -7.40 14.58 -2.07
CA THR A 217 -7.28 15.38 -3.31
C THR A 217 -8.50 15.23 -4.22
N PHE A 218 -8.99 13.99 -4.42
CA PHE A 218 -10.10 13.73 -5.33
C PHE A 218 -11.48 13.95 -4.70
N ARG A 219 -11.58 14.21 -3.38
CA ARG A 219 -12.83 14.49 -2.63
C ARG A 219 -14.03 13.63 -3.04
N ILE A 220 -13.81 12.34 -3.32
CA ILE A 220 -14.88 11.41 -3.73
C ILE A 220 -15.93 11.25 -2.62
N ILE A 221 -15.53 11.44 -1.37
CA ILE A 221 -16.40 11.53 -0.19
C ILE A 221 -16.11 12.88 0.49
N ARG A 222 -17.16 13.57 0.94
CA ARG A 222 -17.02 14.83 1.70
C ARG A 222 -16.13 14.56 2.92
N SER A 223 -15.08 15.38 3.11
CA SER A 223 -14.06 15.17 4.17
C SER A 223 -14.65 15.05 5.59
N SER A 224 -15.87 15.56 5.80
CA SER A 224 -16.64 15.38 7.04
C SER A 224 -17.12 13.95 7.30
N HIS A 225 -17.34 13.12 6.29
CA HIS A 225 -17.76 11.72 6.43
C HIS A 225 -16.59 10.73 6.46
N LEU A 226 -15.36 11.20 6.21
CA LEU A 226 -14.13 10.39 6.27
C LEU A 226 -13.75 9.99 7.71
N PHE A 227 -14.17 10.79 8.68
CA PHE A 227 -13.97 10.53 10.10
C PHE A 227 -15.30 10.05 10.69
N PRO A 228 -15.45 8.77 11.07
CA PRO A 228 -16.72 8.23 11.56
C PRO A 228 -17.19 8.80 12.91
N PHE A 229 -16.37 9.66 13.54
CA PHE A 229 -16.60 10.23 14.88
C PHE A 229 -17.19 11.65 14.88
N ARG A 230 -17.74 12.14 13.75
CA ARG A 230 -18.40 13.44 13.70
C ARG A 230 -19.72 13.41 12.94
#